data_AF-A0A1C4SZC2-F1
#
_entry.id   AF-A0A1C4SZC2-F1
#
_cell.length_a   1.000
_cell.length_b   1.000
_cell.length_c   1.000
_cell.angle_alpha   90.00
_cell.angle_beta   90.00
_cell.angle_gamma   90.00
#
_symmetry.space_group_name_H-M   'P 1'
#
loop_
_entity.id
_entity.type
_entity.pdbx_description
1 polymer ?
#
loop_
_entity_poly.entity_id
_entity_poly.type
_entity_poly.pdbx_seq_one_letter_code
_entity_poly.pdbx_strand_id
1 'polypeptide(L)'
;RSGRAGKGPLVAAAGVAALVLLVLAGLLVHDLRGTRADADGSGGADTSGGAAGKSSAGSDGTASTPATEPSSAPAGGSDPDALPASWLGTWVGEGPGTPEGSLLTPRTDSFTVTLTLRAGRQGEIVGQQVSDVHDVDTGGNDGCTESLELYRTAGDTMVFAARSPHPTDPANENRCPTGRSYTVTMDGGVLRMAPASRAPGAPGTFTRQ
;
A
#
# COMPACT_ATOMS: atom_id res chain seq x y z
N ARG A 1 -48.10 4.97 -62.71
CA ARG A 1 -47.95 6.13 -61.79
C ARG A 1 -47.55 5.58 -60.43
N SER A 2 -46.47 6.12 -59.87
CA SER A 2 -45.67 5.66 -58.74
C SER A 2 -46.39 5.39 -57.41
N GLY A 3 -45.80 4.54 -56.56
CA GLY A 3 -46.05 4.49 -55.11
C GLY A 3 -45.15 3.46 -54.40
N ARG A 4 -44.23 3.94 -53.56
CA ARG A 4 -43.09 3.23 -52.93
C ARG A 4 -43.46 2.36 -51.72
N ALA A 5 -42.64 1.31 -51.55
CA ALA A 5 -41.95 0.80 -50.36
C ALA A 5 -42.39 1.22 -48.94
N GLY A 6 -42.44 0.22 -48.05
CA GLY A 6 -42.34 0.38 -46.59
C GLY A 6 -42.31 -0.97 -45.86
N LYS A 7 -41.19 -1.71 -45.95
CA LYS A 7 -40.90 -2.84 -45.06
C LYS A 7 -40.35 -2.27 -43.75
N GLY A 8 -41.07 -2.44 -42.66
CA GLY A 8 -40.62 -2.02 -41.33
C GLY A 8 -39.48 -2.92 -40.81
N PRO A 9 -38.39 -2.36 -40.27
CA PRO A 9 -37.36 -3.13 -39.58
C PRO A 9 -37.82 -3.53 -38.18
N LEU A 10 -37.69 -4.83 -37.89
CA LEU A 10 -37.76 -5.41 -36.55
C LEU A 10 -36.63 -4.84 -35.69
N VAL A 11 -37.00 -4.45 -34.48
CA VAL A 11 -36.14 -3.87 -33.44
C VAL A 11 -35.00 -4.85 -33.10
N ALA A 12 -33.77 -4.35 -33.18
CA ALA A 12 -32.58 -5.03 -32.71
C ALA A 12 -32.56 -5.05 -31.17
N ALA A 13 -32.58 -6.25 -30.59
CA ALA A 13 -32.27 -6.46 -29.17
C ALA A 13 -30.77 -6.75 -29.05
N ALA A 14 -30.05 -5.80 -28.46
CA ALA A 14 -28.67 -5.97 -28.00
C ALA A 14 -28.63 -6.80 -26.71
N GLY A 15 -27.50 -7.45 -26.42
CA GLY A 15 -27.18 -7.86 -25.06
C GLY A 15 -26.39 -9.16 -24.94
N VAL A 16 -25.08 -9.03 -25.03
CA VAL A 16 -24.08 -10.05 -24.67
C VAL A 16 -24.25 -10.43 -23.19
N ALA A 17 -24.38 -11.72 -22.89
CA ALA A 17 -24.22 -12.25 -21.54
C ALA A 17 -23.24 -13.43 -21.57
N ALA A 18 -22.01 -13.16 -21.16
CA ALA A 18 -21.00 -14.15 -20.81
C ALA A 18 -20.97 -14.28 -19.29
N LEU A 19 -21.03 -15.51 -18.75
CA LEU A 19 -20.46 -15.87 -17.45
C LEU A 19 -20.38 -17.41 -17.38
N VAL A 20 -19.19 -18.01 -17.51
CA VAL A 20 -18.22 -18.35 -16.44
C VAL A 20 -18.70 -19.51 -15.57
N LEU A 21 -18.08 -20.68 -15.74
CA LEU A 21 -18.04 -21.76 -14.73
C LEU A 21 -16.97 -22.81 -15.08
N LEU A 22 -15.72 -22.52 -14.75
CA LEU A 22 -14.58 -23.45 -14.56
C LEU A 22 -13.61 -22.63 -13.69
N VAL A 23 -13.22 -23.00 -12.47
CA VAL A 23 -12.48 -24.21 -12.10
C VAL A 23 -12.65 -24.44 -10.60
N LEU A 24 -13.23 -25.58 -10.23
CA LEU A 24 -13.04 -26.24 -8.94
C LEU A 24 -12.17 -27.47 -9.20
N ALA A 25 -10.86 -27.38 -8.97
CA ALA A 25 -9.97 -28.52 -8.71
C ALA A 25 -8.54 -28.00 -8.55
N GLY A 26 -7.92 -28.21 -7.38
CA GLY A 26 -6.46 -28.05 -7.25
C GLY A 26 -5.89 -27.56 -5.93
N LEU A 27 -6.62 -27.62 -4.81
CA LEU A 27 -5.99 -27.54 -3.49
C LEU A 27 -5.59 -28.95 -3.04
N LEU A 28 -4.38 -29.37 -3.43
CA LEU A 28 -3.66 -30.44 -2.76
C LEU A 28 -2.16 -30.23 -3.02
N VAL A 29 -1.43 -29.75 -2.01
CA VAL A 29 -0.19 -30.35 -1.50
C VAL A 29 0.17 -29.58 -0.23
N HIS A 30 0.21 -30.36 0.86
CA HIS A 30 0.60 -29.96 2.20
C HIS A 30 2.08 -29.60 2.27
N ASP A 31 2.33 -28.53 3.03
CA ASP A 31 3.55 -28.23 3.76
C ASP A 31 4.10 -29.44 4.52
N LEU A 32 5.35 -29.82 4.25
CA LEU A 32 6.22 -30.57 5.17
C LEU A 32 7.67 -30.31 4.79
N ARG A 33 8.35 -29.40 5.51
CA ARG A 33 9.74 -29.56 6.01
C ARG A 33 10.23 -28.30 6.70
N GLY A 34 10.26 -28.35 8.03
CA GLY A 34 10.93 -27.37 8.88
C GLY A 34 11.14 -27.95 10.27
N THR A 35 12.07 -28.90 10.41
CA THR A 35 12.57 -29.36 11.72
C THR A 35 13.57 -28.34 12.27
N ARG A 36 13.27 -27.81 13.46
CA ARG A 36 14.21 -27.11 14.35
C ARG A 36 15.09 -28.13 15.07
N ALA A 37 16.35 -27.75 15.28
CA ALA A 37 17.27 -28.13 16.38
C ALA A 37 18.67 -27.60 15.98
N ASP A 38 19.56 -27.10 16.81
CA ASP A 38 19.56 -26.54 18.16
C ASP A 38 20.87 -25.73 18.25
N ALA A 39 20.88 -24.74 19.13
CA ALA A 39 22.06 -23.95 19.46
C ALA A 39 23.07 -24.78 20.25
N ASP A 40 24.37 -24.60 19.97
CA ASP A 40 25.43 -24.64 20.97
C ASP A 40 26.73 -24.09 20.36
N GLY A 41 27.33 -23.10 21.01
CA GLY A 41 28.51 -22.42 20.50
C GLY A 41 29.02 -21.31 21.41
N SER A 42 29.12 -21.59 22.71
CA SER A 42 29.84 -20.77 23.68
C SER A 42 31.35 -20.93 23.48
N GLY A 43 32.03 -19.86 23.08
CA GLY A 43 33.49 -19.76 23.05
C GLY A 43 33.92 -18.39 23.56
N GLY A 44 34.43 -18.35 24.79
CA GLY A 44 34.97 -17.15 25.42
C GLY A 44 36.42 -16.90 25.05
N ALA A 45 36.87 -15.65 25.26
CA ALA A 45 38.22 -15.32 25.73
C ALA A 45 38.26 -13.84 26.12
N ASP A 46 38.60 -13.60 27.38
CA ASP A 46 38.98 -12.33 27.96
C ASP A 46 40.33 -11.83 27.41
N THR A 47 40.56 -10.51 27.35
CA THR A 47 41.86 -9.90 27.71
C THR A 47 41.78 -8.36 27.79
N SER A 48 41.74 -7.90 29.04
CA SER A 48 42.44 -6.76 29.67
C SER A 48 43.16 -5.65 28.87
N GLY A 49 42.91 -4.40 29.32
CA GLY A 49 43.92 -3.34 29.52
C GLY A 49 44.19 -2.43 28.32
N GLY A 50 44.39 -1.12 28.43
CA GLY A 50 44.53 -0.21 29.56
C GLY A 50 45.24 1.06 29.10
N ALA A 51 44.94 2.16 29.79
CA ALA A 51 45.73 3.39 29.96
C ALA A 51 45.89 4.41 28.81
N ALA A 52 45.67 5.66 29.25
CA ALA A 52 45.92 6.91 28.58
C ALA A 52 47.41 7.21 28.35
N GLY A 53 47.70 7.97 27.30
CA GLY A 53 48.99 8.62 27.05
C GLY A 53 48.78 9.98 26.38
N LYS A 54 49.34 11.03 26.99
CA LYS A 54 49.23 12.44 26.60
C LYS A 54 50.23 12.81 25.50
N SER A 55 49.82 13.80 24.67
CA SER A 55 50.58 14.90 24.05
C SER A 55 51.95 14.64 23.41
N SER A 56 52.13 15.09 22.15
CA SER A 56 52.82 16.35 21.80
C SER A 56 53.07 16.51 20.30
N ALA A 57 52.76 17.72 19.81
CA ALA A 57 53.44 18.54 18.80
C ALA A 57 53.90 17.97 17.43
N GLY A 58 53.42 18.63 16.37
CA GLY A 58 54.27 19.13 15.29
C GLY A 58 54.12 18.42 13.94
N SER A 59 53.50 19.08 12.97
CA SER A 59 54.15 19.57 11.74
C SER A 59 53.11 19.94 10.68
N ASP A 60 53.30 21.14 10.12
CA ASP A 60 52.67 21.60 8.90
C ASP A 60 52.90 20.61 7.75
N GLY A 61 51.82 20.23 7.08
CA GLY A 61 51.85 19.31 5.95
C GLY A 61 50.58 19.48 5.13
N THR A 62 50.66 20.37 4.16
CA THR A 62 49.70 20.56 3.06
C THR A 62 49.28 19.21 2.49
N ALA A 63 48.05 18.76 2.81
CA ALA A 63 47.46 17.55 2.25
C ALA A 63 46.22 17.93 1.45
N SER A 64 46.34 17.73 0.15
CA SER A 64 45.34 18.01 -0.88
C SER A 64 43.96 17.48 -0.53
N THR A 65 42.95 18.33 -0.70
CA THR A 65 41.54 17.96 -0.73
C THR A 65 41.34 16.87 -1.79
N PRO A 66 40.78 15.69 -1.46
CA PRO A 66 40.28 14.79 -2.50
C PRO A 66 39.05 15.48 -3.08
N ALA A 67 39.13 15.90 -4.34
CA ALA A 67 37.95 16.22 -5.11
C ALA A 67 37.13 14.93 -5.23
N THR A 68 36.06 14.82 -4.43
CA THR A 68 35.01 13.83 -4.67
C THR A 68 34.36 14.20 -5.99
N GLU A 69 34.74 13.50 -7.07
CA GLU A 69 33.95 13.50 -8.30
C GLU A 69 32.50 13.18 -7.92
N PRO A 70 31.51 13.99 -8.33
CA PRO A 70 30.13 13.58 -8.22
C PRO A 70 29.96 12.35 -9.11
N SER A 71 29.86 11.18 -8.47
CA SER A 71 29.43 9.95 -9.11
C SER A 71 28.16 10.27 -9.88
N SER A 72 28.27 10.23 -11.21
CA SER A 72 27.16 10.50 -12.09
C SER A 72 26.10 9.44 -11.82
N ALA A 73 25.04 9.84 -11.11
CA ALA A 73 23.85 9.02 -10.96
C ALA A 73 23.39 8.60 -12.37
N PRO A 74 23.04 7.33 -12.60
CA PRO A 74 22.56 6.93 -13.91
C PRO A 74 21.32 7.74 -14.25
N ALA A 75 21.38 8.46 -15.36
CA ALA A 75 20.30 9.25 -15.88
C ALA A 75 19.08 8.37 -16.17
N GLY A 76 17.97 8.67 -15.50
CA GLY A 76 16.63 8.66 -16.12
C GLY A 76 16.03 7.33 -16.56
N GLY A 77 16.52 6.18 -16.09
CA GLY A 77 15.81 4.92 -16.27
C GLY A 77 14.56 4.88 -15.37
N SER A 78 13.37 4.90 -15.97
CA SER A 78 12.14 4.56 -15.23
C SER A 78 12.21 3.06 -14.93
N ASP A 79 12.47 2.69 -13.68
CA ASP A 79 12.32 1.32 -13.23
C ASP A 79 10.83 0.95 -13.29
N PRO A 80 10.41 0.02 -14.17
CA PRO A 80 9.00 -0.34 -14.33
C PRO A 80 8.40 -0.97 -13.07
N ASP A 81 9.24 -1.49 -12.16
CA ASP A 81 8.83 -2.12 -10.91
C ASP A 81 8.85 -1.14 -9.73
N ALA A 82 9.28 0.11 -9.95
CA ALA A 82 9.32 1.15 -8.94
C ALA A 82 8.04 2.00 -8.89
N LEU A 83 7.71 2.49 -7.69
CA LEU A 83 6.64 3.47 -7.53
C LEU A 83 7.05 4.80 -8.19
N PRO A 84 6.28 5.32 -9.17
CA PRO A 84 6.67 6.54 -9.87
C PRO A 84 6.68 7.77 -8.95
N ALA A 85 7.57 8.72 -9.22
CA ALA A 85 7.73 9.94 -8.41
C ALA A 85 6.43 10.75 -8.24
N SER A 86 5.54 10.72 -9.24
CA SER A 86 4.22 11.39 -9.20
C SER A 86 3.27 10.84 -8.14
N TRP A 87 3.53 9.64 -7.61
CA TRP A 87 2.74 9.00 -6.55
C TRP A 87 3.21 9.37 -5.14
N LEU A 88 4.45 9.84 -4.99
CA LEU A 88 5.06 10.03 -3.67
C LEU A 88 4.45 11.21 -2.95
N GLY A 89 4.21 11.10 -1.65
CA GLY A 89 3.61 12.14 -0.82
C GLY A 89 2.40 11.64 -0.04
N THR A 90 1.67 12.60 0.54
CA THR A 90 0.50 12.33 1.36
C THR A 90 -0.77 12.64 0.57
N TRP A 91 -1.71 11.71 0.61
CA TRP A 91 -2.99 11.77 -0.10
C TRP A 91 -4.11 11.55 0.88
N VAL A 92 -5.15 12.36 0.83
CA VAL A 92 -6.29 12.26 1.73
C VAL A 92 -7.56 12.09 0.93
N GLY A 93 -8.39 11.14 1.36
CA GLY A 93 -9.72 10.93 0.84
C GLY A 93 -10.73 10.96 1.98
N GLU A 94 -11.90 11.52 1.70
CA GLU A 94 -13.04 11.56 2.62
C GLU A 94 -14.21 10.78 2.02
N GLY A 95 -14.87 9.99 2.88
CA GLY A 95 -16.03 9.21 2.56
C GLY A 95 -17.14 9.42 3.59
N PRO A 96 -18.40 9.13 3.23
CA PRO A 96 -19.56 9.44 4.06
C PRO A 96 -19.73 8.52 5.27
N GLY A 97 -18.89 7.49 5.43
CA GLY A 97 -19.13 6.45 6.42
C GLY A 97 -20.39 5.63 6.12
N THR A 98 -20.99 5.09 7.17
CA THR A 98 -22.16 4.20 7.16
C THR A 98 -23.24 4.76 8.09
N PRO A 99 -23.94 5.84 7.68
CA PRO A 99 -24.83 6.59 8.58
C PRO A 99 -26.05 5.80 9.05
N GLU A 100 -26.46 4.74 8.35
CA GLU A 100 -27.56 3.86 8.78
C GLU A 100 -27.07 2.67 9.63
N GLY A 101 -25.77 2.32 9.52
CA GLY A 101 -25.22 1.09 10.10
C GLY A 101 -25.92 -0.19 9.62
N SER A 102 -25.57 -1.33 10.23
CA SER A 102 -26.28 -2.60 10.11
C SER A 102 -25.96 -3.48 11.32
N LEU A 103 -26.57 -4.68 11.42
CA LEU A 103 -26.19 -5.65 12.45
C LEU A 103 -24.72 -6.10 12.39
N LEU A 104 -24.07 -5.91 11.24
CA LEU A 104 -22.69 -6.34 10.99
C LEU A 104 -21.73 -5.16 10.77
N THR A 105 -22.22 -3.93 10.80
CA THR A 105 -21.42 -2.75 10.48
C THR A 105 -21.84 -1.59 11.38
N PRO A 106 -20.91 -0.98 12.12
CA PRO A 106 -21.24 0.13 13.01
C PRO A 106 -21.85 1.30 12.24
N ARG A 107 -22.63 2.11 12.96
CA ARG A 107 -23.09 3.40 12.44
C ARG A 107 -21.90 4.35 12.51
N THR A 108 -21.55 4.97 11.39
CA THR A 108 -20.43 5.92 11.31
C THR A 108 -20.84 7.14 10.51
N ASP A 109 -20.39 8.33 10.91
CA ASP A 109 -20.72 9.59 10.24
C ASP A 109 -19.62 10.10 9.30
N SER A 110 -18.43 9.51 9.40
CA SER A 110 -17.26 9.93 8.65
C SER A 110 -16.28 8.78 8.47
N PHE A 111 -15.62 8.77 7.31
CA PHE A 111 -14.54 7.84 6.99
C PHE A 111 -13.46 8.62 6.25
N THR A 112 -12.37 8.93 6.94
CA THR A 112 -11.21 9.56 6.34
C THR A 112 -10.11 8.54 6.15
N VAL A 113 -9.39 8.62 5.04
CA VAL A 113 -8.20 7.80 4.79
C VAL A 113 -7.05 8.67 4.35
N THR A 114 -5.93 8.54 5.05
CA THR A 114 -4.65 9.15 4.70
C THR A 114 -3.71 8.07 4.16
N LEU A 115 -3.20 8.27 2.94
CA LEU A 115 -2.20 7.44 2.30
C LEU A 115 -0.88 8.22 2.20
N THR A 116 0.17 7.73 2.86
CA THR A 116 1.52 8.28 2.72
C THR A 116 2.37 7.31 1.90
N LEU A 117 2.86 7.76 0.75
CA LEU A 117 3.65 6.98 -0.19
C LEU A 117 5.08 7.54 -0.32
N ARG A 118 6.06 6.64 -0.32
CA ARG A 118 7.49 6.93 -0.45
C ARG A 118 8.10 6.09 -1.57
N ALA A 119 9.28 6.52 -2.05
CA ALA A 119 9.99 5.79 -3.09
C ALA A 119 10.29 4.36 -2.64
N GLY A 120 10.22 3.43 -3.59
CA GLY A 120 10.53 2.02 -3.41
C GLY A 120 10.03 1.20 -4.59
N ARG A 121 10.32 -0.09 -4.56
CA ARG A 121 10.02 -1.02 -5.66
C ARG A 121 9.11 -2.16 -5.22
N GLN A 122 8.68 -2.96 -6.19
CA GLN A 122 7.85 -4.13 -5.95
C GLN A 122 8.48 -5.05 -4.89
N GLY A 123 7.65 -5.49 -3.93
CA GLY A 123 8.04 -6.29 -2.76
C GLY A 123 8.49 -5.47 -1.55
N GLU A 124 8.61 -4.14 -1.65
CA GLU A 124 9.01 -3.27 -0.54
C GLU A 124 7.82 -2.57 0.13
N ILE A 125 7.98 -2.21 1.41
CA ILE A 125 7.02 -1.35 2.12
C ILE A 125 7.22 0.11 1.69
N VAL A 126 6.41 0.52 0.71
CA VAL A 126 6.46 1.85 0.09
C VAL A 126 5.50 2.86 0.71
N GLY A 127 4.75 2.49 1.75
CA GLY A 127 3.83 3.45 2.33
C GLY A 127 3.10 3.00 3.59
N GLN A 128 2.15 3.82 3.98
CA GLN A 128 1.23 3.58 5.08
C GLN A 128 -0.15 4.10 4.71
N GLN A 129 -1.18 3.35 5.08
CA GLN A 129 -2.56 3.80 5.12
C GLN A 129 -2.96 3.98 6.57
N VAL A 130 -3.60 5.10 6.89
CA VAL A 130 -4.28 5.34 8.16
C VAL A 130 -5.72 5.66 7.83
N SER A 131 -6.67 4.89 8.35
CA SER A 131 -8.08 5.27 8.31
C SER A 131 -8.54 5.78 9.66
N ASP A 132 -9.38 6.79 9.63
CA ASP A 132 -10.13 7.32 10.76
C ASP A 132 -11.61 7.14 10.47
N VAL A 133 -12.28 6.34 11.30
CA VAL A 133 -13.68 5.94 11.13
C VAL A 133 -14.39 6.23 12.44
N HIS A 134 -15.21 7.27 12.47
CA HIS A 134 -15.87 7.68 13.70
C HIS A 134 -17.16 6.87 13.91
N ASP A 135 -17.16 6.03 14.94
CA ASP A 135 -18.36 5.32 15.38
C ASP A 135 -19.23 6.27 16.22
N VAL A 136 -20.47 6.45 15.80
CA VAL A 136 -21.36 7.45 16.42
C VAL A 136 -22.08 6.94 17.67
N ASP A 137 -22.07 5.64 17.93
CA ASP A 137 -22.71 5.05 19.10
C ASP A 137 -21.75 5.00 20.30
N THR A 138 -20.47 4.74 20.03
CA THR A 138 -19.39 4.64 21.02
C THR A 138 -18.57 5.93 21.13
N GLY A 139 -18.56 6.76 20.08
CA GLY A 139 -17.69 7.92 19.95
C GLY A 139 -16.22 7.57 19.66
N GLY A 140 -15.91 6.30 19.45
CA GLY A 140 -14.56 5.80 19.19
C GLY A 140 -14.12 5.96 17.74
N ASN A 141 -12.87 5.59 17.48
CA ASN A 141 -12.33 5.46 16.13
C ASN A 141 -12.11 3.97 15.80
N ASP A 142 -12.91 3.45 14.87
CA ASP A 142 -12.88 2.06 14.40
C ASP A 142 -11.89 1.84 13.25
N GLY A 143 -11.09 2.85 12.94
CA GLY A 143 -10.11 2.81 11.87
C GLY A 143 -8.92 1.88 12.14
N CYS A 144 -8.23 1.54 11.05
CA CYS A 144 -7.01 0.76 11.03
C CYS A 144 -5.84 1.53 10.41
N THR A 145 -4.66 1.28 10.95
CA THR A 145 -3.39 1.68 10.36
C THR A 145 -2.68 0.45 9.80
N GLU A 146 -2.16 0.58 8.59
CA GLU A 146 -1.57 -0.51 7.82
C GLU A 146 -0.33 -0.03 7.08
N SER A 147 0.72 -0.87 7.06
CA SER A 147 1.86 -0.67 6.16
C SER A 147 1.52 -1.16 4.76
N LEU A 148 2.01 -0.49 3.72
CA LEU A 148 1.69 -0.83 2.33
C LEU A 148 2.92 -1.35 1.61
N GLU A 149 2.86 -2.60 1.17
CA GLU A 149 3.83 -3.20 0.27
C GLU A 149 3.42 -2.95 -1.19
N LEU A 150 4.35 -2.52 -2.05
CA LEU A 150 4.07 -2.46 -3.48
C LEU A 150 4.03 -3.88 -4.05
N TYR A 151 2.83 -4.39 -4.36
CA TYR A 151 2.66 -5.75 -4.84
C TYR A 151 2.78 -5.86 -6.37
N ARG A 152 2.31 -4.85 -7.12
CA ARG A 152 2.37 -4.83 -8.58
C ARG A 152 2.31 -3.40 -9.11
N THR A 153 3.06 -3.15 -10.18
CA THR A 153 2.98 -1.95 -11.02
C THR A 153 2.37 -2.31 -12.39
N ALA A 154 1.51 -1.44 -12.93
CA ALA A 154 0.93 -1.58 -14.26
C ALA A 154 0.49 -0.22 -14.81
N GLY A 155 1.42 0.49 -15.46
CA GLY A 155 1.16 1.82 -16.02
C GLY A 155 0.81 2.83 -14.92
N ASP A 156 -0.40 3.39 -14.98
CA ASP A 156 -0.97 4.31 -14.01
C ASP A 156 -1.69 3.60 -12.85
N THR A 157 -1.58 2.28 -12.76
CA THR A 157 -2.27 1.47 -11.75
C THR A 157 -1.25 0.74 -10.90
N MET A 158 -1.44 0.81 -9.58
CA MET A 158 -0.61 0.18 -8.56
C MET A 158 -1.47 -0.71 -7.69
N VAL A 159 -0.95 -1.87 -7.30
CA VAL A 159 -1.56 -2.73 -6.30
C VAL A 159 -0.68 -2.72 -5.06
N PHE A 160 -1.27 -2.37 -3.93
CA PHE A 160 -0.61 -2.42 -2.62
C PHE A 160 -1.18 -3.57 -1.79
N ALA A 161 -0.32 -4.34 -1.15
CA ALA A 161 -0.74 -5.31 -0.12
C ALA A 161 -0.66 -4.65 1.26
N ALA A 162 -1.74 -4.76 2.04
CA ALA A 162 -1.75 -4.31 3.42
C ALA A 162 -0.95 -5.28 4.29
N ARG A 163 -0.01 -4.74 5.06
CA ARG A 163 0.87 -5.45 5.99
C ARG A 163 0.73 -4.88 7.38
N SER A 164 0.88 -5.73 8.39
CA SER A 164 0.89 -5.35 9.81
C SER A 164 -0.28 -4.44 10.24
N PRO A 165 -1.54 -4.82 9.97
CA PRO A 165 -2.69 -4.00 10.33
C PRO A 165 -2.87 -3.96 11.86
N HIS A 166 -3.17 -2.78 12.39
CA HIS A 166 -3.53 -2.59 13.80
C HIS A 166 -4.53 -1.42 13.94
N PRO A 167 -5.28 -1.34 15.06
CA PRO A 167 -6.19 -0.23 15.30
C PRO A 167 -5.46 1.12 15.19
N THR A 168 -6.14 2.11 14.60
CA THR A 168 -5.67 3.50 14.61
C THR A 168 -5.76 4.08 16.01
N ASP A 169 -6.87 3.82 16.70
CA ASP A 169 -7.00 4.07 18.14
C ASP A 169 -6.58 2.80 18.92
N PRO A 170 -5.44 2.82 19.65
CA PRO A 170 -4.98 1.66 20.41
C PRO A 170 -5.85 1.32 21.62
N ALA A 171 -6.74 2.23 22.05
CA ALA A 171 -7.73 1.95 23.09
C ALA A 171 -8.92 1.13 22.56
N ASN A 172 -9.08 1.06 21.23
CA ASN A 172 -10.12 0.27 20.60
C ASN A 172 -9.70 -1.20 20.51
N GLU A 173 -10.52 -2.11 21.01
CA GLU A 173 -10.28 -3.56 20.99
C GLU A 173 -10.59 -4.20 19.62
N ASN A 174 -11.07 -3.41 18.67
CA ASN A 174 -11.41 -3.87 17.32
C ASN A 174 -10.23 -4.55 16.62
N ARG A 175 -10.52 -5.63 15.90
CA ARG A 175 -9.51 -6.35 15.11
C ARG A 175 -9.52 -5.84 13.67
N CYS A 176 -8.36 -5.36 13.23
CA CYS A 176 -8.17 -4.97 11.84
C CYS A 176 -8.09 -6.19 10.91
N PRO A 177 -8.85 -6.21 9.79
CA PRO A 177 -8.77 -7.30 8.82
C PRO A 177 -7.34 -7.45 8.24
N THR A 178 -6.93 -8.69 7.99
CA THR A 178 -5.63 -8.98 7.36
C THR A 178 -5.78 -9.37 5.89
N GLY A 179 -4.68 -9.27 5.13
CA GLY A 179 -4.64 -9.76 3.74
C GLY A 179 -5.36 -8.88 2.71
N ARG A 180 -5.69 -7.62 3.05
CA ARG A 180 -6.29 -6.68 2.11
C ARG A 180 -5.31 -6.29 1.02
N SER A 181 -5.85 -6.01 -0.16
CA SER A 181 -5.12 -5.40 -1.27
C SER A 181 -5.86 -4.18 -1.84
N TYR A 182 -5.10 -3.16 -2.18
CA TYR A 182 -5.58 -1.89 -2.69
C TYR A 182 -5.15 -1.72 -4.13
N THR A 183 -6.11 -1.75 -5.05
CA THR A 183 -5.88 -1.34 -6.43
C THR A 183 -6.16 0.15 -6.53
N VAL A 184 -5.16 0.92 -6.90
CA VAL A 184 -5.21 2.38 -6.99
C VAL A 184 -4.75 2.80 -8.37
N THR A 185 -5.40 3.79 -8.96
CA THR A 185 -5.05 4.37 -10.25
C THR A 185 -4.77 5.86 -10.10
N MET A 186 -3.73 6.37 -10.77
CA MET A 186 -3.45 7.81 -10.87
C MET A 186 -4.18 8.38 -12.08
N ASP A 187 -5.07 9.35 -11.88
CA ASP A 187 -5.84 10.00 -12.93
C ASP A 187 -5.83 11.52 -12.71
N GLY A 188 -5.27 12.28 -13.65
CA GLY A 188 -5.24 13.74 -13.57
C GLY A 188 -4.56 14.32 -12.32
N GLY A 189 -3.63 13.58 -11.69
CA GLY A 189 -2.98 13.99 -10.44
C GLY A 189 -3.79 13.68 -9.18
N VAL A 190 -4.84 12.86 -9.28
CA VAL A 190 -5.66 12.35 -8.18
C VAL A 190 -5.49 10.83 -8.11
N LEU A 191 -5.41 10.26 -6.90
CA LEU A 191 -5.47 8.82 -6.74
C LEU A 191 -6.92 8.35 -6.65
N ARG A 192 -7.24 7.25 -7.34
CA ARG A 192 -8.57 6.63 -7.35
C ARG A 192 -8.46 5.19 -6.89
N MET A 193 -9.16 4.84 -5.82
CA MET A 193 -9.21 3.47 -5.31
C MET A 193 -10.32 2.68 -5.99
N ALA A 194 -10.00 1.48 -6.45
CA ALA A 194 -10.96 0.59 -7.10
C ALA A 194 -12.12 0.22 -6.15
N PRO A 195 -13.36 0.07 -6.66
CA PRO A 195 -14.51 -0.30 -5.84
C PRO A 195 -14.32 -1.50 -4.94
N ALA A 196 -13.69 -2.57 -5.44
CA ALA A 196 -13.45 -3.80 -4.70
C ALA A 196 -12.43 -3.68 -3.56
N SER A 197 -11.62 -2.62 -3.55
CA SER A 197 -10.63 -2.36 -2.51
C SER A 197 -11.19 -1.53 -1.35
N ARG A 198 -12.41 -1.00 -1.47
CA ARG A 198 -13.01 -0.08 -0.51
C ARG A 198 -13.89 -0.82 0.50
N ALA A 199 -13.82 -0.36 1.74
CA ALA A 199 -14.81 -0.69 2.76
C ALA A 199 -16.10 0.13 2.51
N PRO A 200 -17.25 -0.29 3.05
CA PRO A 200 -18.46 0.53 3.04
C PRO A 200 -18.19 1.94 3.61
N GLY A 201 -18.67 2.98 2.91
CA GLY A 201 -18.49 4.36 3.35
C GLY A 201 -17.10 4.96 3.12
N ALA A 202 -16.11 4.19 2.68
CA ALA A 202 -14.75 4.65 2.45
C ALA A 202 -14.62 5.57 1.21
N PRO A 203 -13.63 6.49 1.18
CA PRO A 203 -13.36 7.33 0.02
C PRO A 203 -13.01 6.52 -1.23
N GLY A 204 -13.39 7.06 -2.40
CA GLY A 204 -12.96 6.54 -3.70
C GLY A 204 -11.84 7.32 -4.37
N THR A 205 -11.59 8.54 -3.90
CA THR A 205 -10.68 9.51 -4.52
C THR A 205 -9.85 10.17 -3.43
N PHE A 206 -8.58 10.43 -3.74
CA PHE A 206 -7.65 11.04 -2.80
C PHE A 206 -6.91 12.18 -3.48
N THR A 207 -6.94 13.33 -2.83
CA THR A 207 -6.20 14.52 -3.25
C THR A 207 -4.91 14.63 -2.47
N ARG A 208 -3.87 15.10 -3.14
CA ARG A 208 -2.59 15.39 -2.50
C ARG A 208 -2.75 16.52 -1.48
N GLN A 209 -2.11 16.37 -0.33
CA GLN A 209 -1.99 17.41 0.71
C GLN A 209 -0.80 18.34 0.44
#